data_AF-A0A7R9MNH8-F1
#
_entry.id   AF-A0A7R9MNH8-F1
#
_cell.length_a   1.000
_cell.length_b   1.000
_cell.length_c   1.000
_cell.angle_alpha   90.00
_cell.angle_beta   90.00
_cell.angle_gamma   90.00
#
_symmetry.space_group_name_H-M   'P 1'
#
loop_
_entity.id
_entity.type
_entity.pdbx_description
1 polymer ?
#
loop_
_entity_poly.entity_id
_entity_poly.type
_entity_poly.pdbx_seq_one_letter_code
_entity_poly.pdbx_strand_id
1 'polypeptide(L)'
;MANQNPDIVSGGKRQIASHYHPLIDAYASGDTRVIDWQLGLMKLSGVTGILVDWPGTSGKLDYGANARNADAIISRTAAHGLEFAVVYEDHNFELANITDHIGQGRRDMQYVHDKYFSQPNHAKLNGKPLIMDFGPQTLQGDEWNQIFSPFNPKPEFIILWYQTKTTAGASQGDFAWPAQDFI
;
A
#
# COMPACT_ATOMS: atom_id res chain seq x y z
N MET A 1 -8.92 -18.62 7.79
CA MET A 1 -7.61 -19.29 7.92
C MET A 1 -7.16 -19.16 9.36
N ALA A 2 -6.54 -20.18 9.97
CA ALA A 2 -6.08 -20.11 11.36
C ALA A 2 -4.66 -19.52 11.46
N ASN A 3 -4.30 -18.98 12.62
CA ASN A 3 -2.96 -18.52 12.92
C ASN A 3 -1.96 -19.69 12.83
N GLN A 4 -0.75 -19.42 12.33
CA GLN A 4 0.34 -20.38 12.14
C GLN A 4 1.66 -19.75 12.61
N ASN A 5 2.61 -20.55 13.10
CA ASN A 5 3.87 -20.06 13.63
C ASN A 5 5.07 -20.52 12.77
N PRO A 6 5.74 -19.63 12.02
CA PRO A 6 6.86 -20.00 11.15
C PRO A 6 8.10 -20.51 11.89
N ASP A 7 8.18 -20.36 13.22
CA ASP A 7 9.23 -20.97 14.05
C ASP A 7 9.04 -22.49 14.21
N ILE A 8 7.84 -23.02 13.91
CA ILE A 8 7.53 -24.44 13.95
C ILE A 8 7.74 -25.05 12.57
N VAL A 9 8.57 -26.09 12.50
CA VAL A 9 8.80 -26.90 11.29
C VAL A 9 8.07 -28.24 11.42
N SER A 10 7.22 -28.56 10.45
CA SER A 10 6.50 -29.83 10.36
C SER A 10 6.61 -30.41 8.96
N GLY A 11 6.98 -31.69 8.83
CA GLY A 11 7.16 -32.34 7.53
C GLY A 11 8.23 -31.67 6.64
N GLY A 12 9.24 -31.03 7.26
CA GLY A 12 10.30 -30.31 6.54
C GLY A 12 9.91 -28.91 6.05
N LYS A 13 8.73 -28.39 6.39
CA LYS A 13 8.27 -27.04 6.02
C LYS A 13 7.89 -26.23 7.25
N ARG A 14 8.11 -24.92 7.21
CA ARG A 14 7.60 -23.99 8.23
C ARG A 14 6.08 -23.92 8.17
N GLN A 15 5.46 -23.80 9.34
CA GLN A 15 4.04 -23.50 9.45
C GLN A 15 3.79 -22.05 9.02
N ILE A 16 2.92 -21.83 8.03
CA ILE A 16 2.57 -20.50 7.52
C ILE A 16 1.07 -20.41 7.34
N ALA A 17 0.52 -19.20 7.48
CA ALA A 17 -0.90 -18.90 7.29
C ALA A 17 -1.22 -18.81 5.78
N SER A 18 -1.08 -19.93 5.08
CA SER A 18 -1.39 -20.07 3.65
C SER A 18 -1.74 -21.52 3.30
N HIS A 19 -2.62 -21.71 2.32
CA HIS A 19 -2.87 -23.01 1.71
C HIS A 19 -1.74 -23.46 0.75
N TYR A 20 -0.89 -22.52 0.35
CA TYR A 20 0.23 -22.73 -0.58
C TYR A 20 1.56 -22.33 0.08
N HIS A 21 2.62 -23.10 -0.17
CA HIS A 21 3.98 -22.75 0.27
C HIS A 21 4.72 -21.98 -0.82
N PRO A 22 5.34 -20.83 -0.50
CA PRO A 22 6.25 -20.15 -1.41
C PRO A 22 7.40 -21.07 -1.83
N LEU A 23 7.87 -20.94 -3.08
CA LEU A 23 9.00 -21.72 -3.59
C LEU A 23 10.28 -21.56 -2.74
N ILE A 24 10.46 -20.37 -2.16
CA ILE A 24 11.63 -20.02 -1.33
C ILE A 24 11.35 -20.16 0.18
N ASP A 25 10.28 -20.88 0.55
CA ASP A 25 9.77 -21.02 1.94
C ASP A 25 9.39 -19.66 2.56
N ALA A 26 9.09 -19.60 3.86
CA ALA A 26 8.82 -18.35 4.57
C ALA A 26 9.99 -17.37 4.42
N TYR A 27 9.68 -16.15 3.99
CA TYR A 27 10.65 -15.09 3.71
C TYR A 27 10.29 -13.80 4.44
N ALA A 28 11.28 -12.92 4.61
CA ALA A 28 11.08 -11.59 5.15
C ALA A 28 10.90 -10.57 4.01
N SER A 29 9.83 -9.79 4.04
CA SER A 29 9.52 -8.79 3.00
C SER A 29 10.56 -7.68 2.87
N GLY A 30 11.43 -7.51 3.87
CA GLY A 30 12.55 -6.56 3.85
C GLY A 30 13.89 -7.15 3.41
N ASP A 31 14.01 -8.46 3.14
CA ASP A 31 15.27 -9.04 2.61
C ASP A 31 15.45 -8.59 1.15
N THR A 32 16.48 -7.78 0.91
CA THR A 32 16.77 -7.20 -0.41
C THR A 32 16.99 -8.25 -1.50
N ARG A 33 17.51 -9.45 -1.17
CA ARG A 33 17.67 -10.53 -2.15
C ARG A 33 16.33 -11.12 -2.56
N VAL A 34 15.40 -11.23 -1.61
CA VAL A 34 14.02 -11.68 -1.88
C VAL A 34 13.30 -10.63 -2.73
N ILE A 35 13.41 -9.35 -2.37
CA ILE A 35 12.85 -8.25 -3.13
C ILE A 35 13.38 -8.26 -4.57
N ASP A 36 14.69 -8.28 -4.78
CA ASP A 36 15.27 -8.24 -6.12
C ASP A 36 14.86 -9.44 -6.97
N TRP A 37 14.77 -10.61 -6.35
CA TRP A 37 14.28 -11.81 -7.03
C TRP A 37 12.81 -11.67 -7.44
N GLN A 38 11.94 -11.19 -6.55
CA GLN A 38 10.51 -10.99 -6.83
C GLN A 38 10.27 -9.91 -7.91
N LEU A 39 10.97 -8.78 -7.83
CA LEU A 39 10.88 -7.72 -8.84
C LEU A 39 11.42 -8.21 -10.21
N GLY A 40 12.48 -9.02 -10.21
CA GLY A 40 12.98 -9.68 -11.42
C GLY A 40 11.94 -10.62 -12.05
N LEU A 41 11.24 -11.42 -11.23
CA LEU A 41 10.16 -12.28 -11.72
C LEU A 41 8.99 -11.48 -12.30
N MET A 42 8.61 -10.37 -11.66
CA MET A 42 7.59 -9.45 -12.18
C MET A 42 7.99 -8.94 -13.55
N LYS A 43 9.25 -8.48 -13.71
CA LYS A 43 9.76 -7.98 -14.98
C LYS A 43 9.76 -9.06 -16.08
N LEU A 44 10.20 -10.28 -15.75
CA LEU A 44 10.17 -11.42 -16.68
C LEU A 44 8.74 -11.79 -17.11
N SER A 45 7.75 -11.52 -16.26
CA SER A 45 6.33 -11.77 -16.53
C SER A 45 5.65 -10.65 -17.30
N GLY A 46 6.36 -9.60 -17.71
CA GLY A 46 5.82 -8.45 -18.44
C GLY A 46 5.15 -7.40 -17.56
N VAL A 47 5.26 -7.48 -16.23
CA VAL A 47 4.77 -6.45 -15.31
C VAL A 47 5.67 -5.21 -15.43
N THR A 48 5.04 -4.03 -15.50
CA THR A 48 5.74 -2.74 -15.68
C THR A 48 5.74 -1.86 -14.44
N GLY A 49 4.96 -2.20 -13.41
CA GLY A 49 4.93 -1.48 -12.15
C GLY A 49 4.25 -2.26 -11.05
N ILE A 50 4.40 -1.78 -9.82
CA ILE A 50 3.83 -2.41 -8.62
C ILE A 50 2.93 -1.44 -7.86
N LEU A 51 1.89 -1.97 -7.25
CA LEU A 51 1.04 -1.25 -6.30
C LEU A 51 1.34 -1.79 -4.91
N VAL A 52 1.86 -0.92 -4.03
CA VAL A 52 2.37 -1.33 -2.72
C VAL A 52 1.33 -1.01 -1.66
N ASP A 53 0.78 -2.06 -1.04
CA ASP A 53 -0.03 -1.94 0.18
C ASP A 53 0.77 -1.20 1.25
N TRP A 54 0.25 -0.07 1.72
CA TRP A 54 0.98 0.91 2.50
C TRP A 54 0.19 1.34 3.75
N PRO A 55 0.74 1.12 4.97
CA PRO A 55 -0.06 1.12 6.19
C PRO A 55 -0.20 2.48 6.89
N GLY A 56 0.45 3.55 6.39
CA GLY A 56 0.57 4.80 7.12
C GLY A 56 1.79 4.88 8.05
N THR A 57 1.90 5.99 8.79
CA THR A 57 3.08 6.35 9.61
C THR A 57 2.82 6.30 11.12
N SER A 58 1.63 5.88 11.57
CA SER A 58 1.23 5.95 12.98
C SER A 58 2.11 5.13 13.94
N GLY A 59 2.89 4.17 13.41
CA GLY A 59 3.77 3.31 14.20
C GLY A 59 3.05 2.37 15.17
N LYS A 60 1.72 2.28 15.06
CA LYS A 60 0.87 1.37 15.84
C LYS A 60 0.93 -0.05 15.26
N LEU A 61 0.58 -1.04 16.08
CA LEU A 61 0.58 -2.46 15.69
C LEU A 61 1.90 -2.86 15.00
N ASP A 62 1.83 -3.50 13.83
CA ASP A 62 2.96 -3.86 12.97
C ASP A 62 3.23 -2.82 11.86
N TYR A 63 2.48 -1.72 11.81
CA TYR A 63 2.51 -0.75 10.70
C TYR A 63 3.89 -0.13 10.49
N GLY A 64 4.64 0.11 11.56
CA GLY A 64 6.00 0.61 11.45
C GLY A 64 6.94 -0.37 10.73
N ALA A 65 6.76 -1.68 10.92
CA ALA A 65 7.53 -2.70 10.20
C ALA A 65 7.06 -2.79 8.74
N ASN A 66 5.74 -2.76 8.51
CA ASN A 66 5.16 -2.80 7.16
C ASN A 66 5.57 -1.58 6.33
N ALA A 67 5.58 -0.37 6.91
CA ALA A 67 6.06 0.85 6.24
C ALA A 67 7.54 0.77 5.86
N ARG A 68 8.41 0.24 6.75
CA ARG A 68 9.83 0.01 6.43
C ARG A 68 10.03 -1.03 5.33
N ASN A 69 9.20 -2.07 5.29
CA ASN A 69 9.26 -3.08 4.23
C ASN A 69 8.74 -2.52 2.89
N ALA A 70 7.70 -1.67 2.92
CA ALA A 70 7.22 -0.94 1.75
C ALA A 70 8.31 -0.01 1.19
N ASP A 71 9.01 0.73 2.06
CA ASP A 71 10.18 1.52 1.66
C ASP A 71 11.26 0.65 1.00
N ALA A 72 11.53 -0.52 1.60
CA ALA A 72 12.57 -1.43 1.11
C ALA A 72 12.27 -1.90 -0.31
N ILE A 73 11.05 -2.35 -0.60
CA ILE A 73 10.68 -2.78 -1.96
C ILE A 73 10.65 -1.59 -2.94
N ILE A 74 10.08 -0.45 -2.54
CA ILE A 74 10.02 0.76 -3.38
C ILE A 74 11.43 1.20 -3.78
N SER A 75 12.40 1.17 -2.86
CA SER A 75 13.79 1.58 -3.13
C SER A 75 14.49 0.75 -4.21
N ARG A 76 13.97 -0.45 -4.52
CA ARG A 76 14.54 -1.34 -5.54
C ARG A 76 13.85 -1.20 -6.90
N THR A 77 12.62 -0.70 -6.95
CA THR A 77 11.78 -0.65 -8.18
C THR A 77 12.47 0.03 -9.37
N ALA A 78 13.14 1.17 -9.15
CA ALA A 78 13.82 1.91 -10.21
C ALA A 78 14.93 1.09 -10.88
N ALA A 79 15.70 0.33 -10.09
CA ALA A 79 16.78 -0.52 -10.60
C ALA A 79 16.26 -1.70 -11.44
N HIS A 80 15.01 -2.10 -11.24
CA HIS A 80 14.31 -3.13 -12.02
C HIS A 80 13.49 -2.54 -13.18
N GLY A 81 13.53 -1.22 -13.39
CA GLY A 81 12.76 -0.54 -14.42
C GLY A 81 11.26 -0.76 -14.26
N LEU A 82 10.78 -0.69 -13.02
CA LEU A 82 9.38 -0.79 -12.62
C LEU A 82 8.90 0.53 -12.05
N GLU A 83 7.70 0.94 -12.43
CA GLU A 83 6.98 2.02 -11.75
C GLU A 83 6.42 1.55 -10.41
N PHE A 84 6.06 2.48 -9.52
CA PHE A 84 5.35 2.15 -8.29
C PHE A 84 4.31 3.20 -7.91
N ALA A 85 3.23 2.75 -7.26
CA ALA A 85 2.33 3.60 -6.48
C ALA A 85 2.09 2.95 -5.12
N VAL A 86 1.56 3.73 -4.17
CA VAL A 86 1.09 3.18 -2.90
C VAL A 86 -0.43 3.03 -2.92
N VAL A 87 -0.90 1.95 -2.31
CA VAL A 87 -2.31 1.71 -1.98
C VAL A 87 -2.41 1.87 -0.48
N TYR A 88 -2.95 3.00 -0.05
CA TYR A 88 -3.14 3.32 1.37
C TYR A 88 -4.27 2.47 1.95
N GLU A 89 -4.16 2.10 3.22
CA GLU A 89 -5.18 1.33 3.93
C GLU A 89 -5.78 2.23 5.02
N ASP A 90 -6.82 3.00 4.68
CA ASP A 90 -7.45 3.93 5.63
C ASP A 90 -8.13 3.22 6.81
N HIS A 91 -8.55 1.95 6.65
CA HIS A 91 -9.09 1.12 7.74
C HIS A 91 -8.11 0.93 8.89
N ASN A 92 -6.81 1.09 8.64
CA ASN A 92 -5.79 1.05 9.68
C ASN A 92 -6.01 2.11 10.77
N PHE A 93 -6.75 3.18 10.48
CA PHE A 93 -7.11 4.22 11.45
C PHE A 93 -7.99 3.65 12.56
N GLU A 94 -9.01 2.90 12.16
CA GLU A 94 -9.92 2.23 13.09
C GLU A 94 -9.18 1.16 13.90
N LEU A 95 -8.45 0.26 13.23
CA LEU A 95 -7.70 -0.82 13.89
C LEU A 95 -6.65 -0.31 14.89
N ALA A 96 -6.04 0.85 14.60
CA ALA A 96 -5.06 1.48 15.48
C ALA A 96 -5.65 2.50 16.46
N ASN A 97 -6.98 2.67 16.48
CA ASN A 97 -7.69 3.66 17.30
C ASN A 97 -7.12 5.09 17.15
N ILE A 98 -6.90 5.51 15.90
CA ILE A 98 -6.49 6.87 15.57
C ILE A 98 -7.70 7.79 15.73
N THR A 99 -7.57 8.83 16.55
CA THR A 99 -8.66 9.80 16.80
C THR A 99 -8.51 11.10 16.01
N ASP A 100 -7.28 11.50 15.71
CA ASP A 100 -6.96 12.66 14.86
C ASP A 100 -6.80 12.21 13.40
N HIS A 101 -7.93 11.98 12.73
CA HIS A 101 -7.97 11.49 11.35
C HIS A 101 -7.26 12.44 10.38
N ILE A 102 -7.64 13.73 10.38
CA ILE A 102 -7.08 14.71 9.44
C ILE A 102 -5.58 14.90 9.70
N GLY A 103 -5.16 15.02 10.96
CA GLY A 103 -3.75 15.23 11.27
C GLY A 103 -2.91 13.99 10.95
N GLN A 104 -3.40 12.78 11.22
CA GLN A 104 -2.70 11.55 10.85
C GLN A 104 -2.64 11.36 9.33
N GLY A 105 -3.76 11.54 8.62
CA GLY A 105 -3.79 11.46 7.15
C GLY A 105 -2.87 12.48 6.49
N ARG A 106 -2.77 13.70 7.03
CA ARG A 106 -1.80 14.70 6.56
C ARG A 106 -0.36 14.27 6.77
N ARG A 107 -0.01 13.70 7.93
CA ARG A 107 1.35 13.17 8.17
C ARG A 107 1.69 12.06 7.20
N ASP A 108 0.73 11.17 6.95
CA ASP A 108 0.88 10.05 6.02
C ASP A 108 1.08 10.55 4.58
N MET A 109 0.23 11.47 4.10
CA MET A 109 0.36 12.02 2.76
C MET A 109 1.59 12.93 2.60
N GLN A 110 2.03 13.61 3.66
CA GLN A 110 3.28 14.37 3.65
C GLN A 110 4.49 13.44 3.45
N TYR A 111 4.50 12.29 4.14
CA TYR A 111 5.54 11.30 3.98
C TYR A 111 5.62 10.78 2.54
N VAL A 112 4.47 10.41 1.98
CA VAL A 112 4.34 9.96 0.59
C VAL A 112 4.80 11.05 -0.38
N HIS A 113 4.34 12.29 -0.19
CA HIS A 113 4.72 13.42 -1.02
C HIS A 113 6.24 13.62 -1.04
N ASP A 114 6.86 13.73 0.14
CA ASP A 114 8.28 14.07 0.26
C ASP A 114 9.18 12.94 -0.22
N LYS A 115 8.79 11.69 0.06
CA LYS A 115 9.63 10.51 -0.23
C LYS A 115 9.39 9.93 -1.61
N TYR A 116 8.16 9.95 -2.12
CA TYR A 116 7.79 9.18 -3.31
C TYR A 116 7.47 10.05 -4.54
N PHE A 117 6.77 11.17 -4.40
CA PHE A 117 6.31 11.92 -5.59
C PHE A 117 7.43 12.49 -6.45
N SER A 118 8.59 12.74 -5.86
CA SER A 118 9.78 13.22 -6.58
C SER A 118 10.52 12.11 -7.33
N GLN A 119 10.23 10.83 -7.06
CA GLN A 119 10.91 9.72 -7.73
C GLN A 119 10.42 9.61 -9.19
N PRO A 120 11.33 9.46 -10.16
CA PRO A 120 10.96 9.47 -11.58
C PRO A 120 10.10 8.27 -11.99
N ASN A 121 10.15 7.16 -11.24
CA ASN A 121 9.35 5.97 -11.45
C ASN A 121 8.14 5.87 -10.50
N HIS A 122 7.79 6.94 -9.78
CA HIS A 122 6.48 6.98 -9.13
C HIS A 122 5.40 7.15 -10.20
N ALA A 123 4.41 6.26 -10.19
CA ALA A 123 3.37 6.19 -11.20
C ALA A 123 2.56 7.49 -11.22
N LYS A 124 2.16 7.90 -12.42
CA LYS A 124 1.33 9.08 -12.63
C LYS A 124 0.11 8.71 -13.45
N LEU A 125 -1.03 9.29 -13.10
CA LEU A 125 -2.25 9.22 -13.88
C LEU A 125 -2.70 10.65 -14.18
N ASN A 126 -3.08 10.92 -15.43
CA ASN A 126 -3.44 12.27 -15.89
C ASN A 126 -2.36 13.34 -15.58
N GLY A 127 -1.08 12.94 -15.60
CA GLY A 127 0.07 13.80 -15.31
C GLY A 127 0.32 14.12 -13.83
N LYS A 128 -0.50 13.60 -12.90
CA LYS A 128 -0.36 13.81 -11.45
C LYS A 128 0.14 12.54 -10.75
N PRO A 129 0.81 12.67 -9.59
CA PRO A 129 1.20 11.52 -8.77
C PRO A 129 0.00 10.66 -8.40
N LEU A 130 0.09 9.33 -8.57
CA LEU A 130 -1.00 8.42 -8.25
C LEU A 130 -0.97 8.02 -6.78
N ILE A 131 -2.12 8.17 -6.11
CA ILE A 131 -2.39 7.54 -4.81
C ILE A 131 -3.64 6.70 -4.91
N MET A 132 -3.55 5.48 -4.41
CA MET A 132 -4.68 4.58 -4.31
C MET A 132 -5.07 4.38 -2.85
N ASP A 133 -6.30 3.95 -2.59
CA ASP A 133 -6.78 3.59 -1.26
C ASP A 133 -7.57 2.27 -1.33
N PHE A 134 -7.26 1.33 -0.43
CA PHE A 134 -8.05 0.12 -0.17
C PHE A 134 -9.31 0.46 0.64
N GLY A 135 -10.07 1.43 0.13
CA GLY A 135 -11.22 1.98 0.82
C GLY A 135 -11.90 3.05 -0.03
N PRO A 136 -12.46 4.12 0.56
CA PRO A 136 -12.38 4.40 2.00
C PRO A 136 -13.30 3.52 2.85
N GLN A 137 -12.77 3.08 3.98
CA GLN A 137 -13.52 2.34 5.02
C GLN A 137 -13.70 3.18 6.29
N THR A 138 -12.71 4.02 6.65
CA THR A 138 -12.73 4.84 7.87
C THR A 138 -12.80 6.34 7.58
N LEU A 139 -12.05 6.84 6.60
CA LEU A 139 -12.03 8.25 6.23
C LEU A 139 -13.19 8.56 5.28
N GLN A 140 -14.07 9.48 5.66
CA GLN A 140 -15.36 9.71 5.02
C GLN A 140 -15.62 11.19 4.74
N GLY A 141 -16.59 11.47 3.89
CA GLY A 141 -17.01 12.82 3.52
C GLY A 141 -15.84 13.68 3.02
N ASP A 142 -15.68 14.85 3.63
CA ASP A 142 -14.69 15.86 3.23
C ASP A 142 -13.29 15.64 3.82
N GLU A 143 -13.08 14.56 4.60
CA GLU A 143 -11.79 14.31 5.27
C GLU A 143 -10.64 14.22 4.25
N TRP A 144 -10.86 13.52 3.14
CA TRP A 144 -9.87 13.40 2.06
C TRP A 144 -9.49 14.74 1.43
N ASN A 145 -10.47 15.63 1.19
CA ASN A 145 -10.18 16.97 0.68
C ASN A 145 -9.34 17.78 1.66
N GLN A 146 -9.61 17.66 2.96
CA GLN A 146 -8.85 18.34 4.02
C GLN A 146 -7.44 17.75 4.20
N ILE A 147 -7.29 16.44 4.03
CA ILE A 147 -5.99 15.76 4.03
C ILE A 147 -5.16 16.24 2.83
N PHE A 148 -5.76 16.32 1.64
CA PHE A 148 -5.04 16.69 0.43
C PHE A 148 -4.87 18.19 0.20
N SER A 149 -5.56 19.06 0.96
CA SER A 149 -5.52 20.51 0.77
C SER A 149 -4.13 21.16 0.80
N PRO A 150 -3.13 20.66 1.55
CA PRO A 150 -1.78 21.24 1.54
C PRO A 150 -0.96 20.96 0.28
N PHE A 151 -1.34 19.99 -0.56
CA PHE A 151 -0.51 19.52 -1.67
C PHE A 151 -0.86 20.16 -3.01
N ASN A 152 0.17 20.52 -3.78
CA ASN A 152 0.04 21.06 -5.13
C ASN A 152 1.14 20.50 -6.06
N PRO A 153 0.80 19.75 -7.13
CA PRO A 153 -0.56 19.31 -7.48
C PRO A 153 -1.12 18.35 -6.42
N LYS A 154 -2.44 18.33 -6.27
CA LYS A 154 -3.12 17.23 -5.56
C LYS A 154 -2.85 15.91 -6.31
N PRO A 155 -2.74 14.77 -5.60
CA PRO A 155 -2.57 13.49 -6.27
C PRO A 155 -3.79 13.15 -7.12
N GLU A 156 -3.59 12.31 -8.14
CA GLU A 156 -4.69 11.58 -8.75
C GLU A 156 -5.08 10.46 -7.77
N PHE A 157 -6.22 10.63 -7.11
CA PHE A 157 -6.68 9.75 -6.04
C PHE A 157 -7.70 8.74 -6.56
N ILE A 158 -7.42 7.45 -6.44
CA ILE A 158 -8.25 6.35 -6.95
C ILE A 158 -8.60 5.41 -5.79
N ILE A 159 -9.86 5.01 -5.70
CA ILE A 159 -10.37 4.27 -4.53
C ILE A 159 -11.02 2.95 -4.91
N LEU A 160 -11.41 2.12 -3.95
CA LEU A 160 -12.14 0.89 -4.25
C LEU A 160 -13.49 1.17 -4.93
N TRP A 161 -13.84 0.28 -5.85
CA TRP A 161 -15.14 0.30 -6.51
C TRP A 161 -16.28 0.30 -5.48
N TYR A 162 -17.38 0.98 -5.83
CA TYR A 162 -18.53 1.28 -4.97
C TYR A 162 -18.31 2.28 -3.82
N GLN A 163 -17.09 2.82 -3.65
CA GLN A 163 -16.81 3.82 -2.62
C GLN A 163 -16.86 5.28 -3.13
N THR A 164 -17.14 5.57 -4.40
CA THR A 164 -17.05 6.94 -4.95
C THR A 164 -17.88 7.99 -4.21
N LYS A 165 -18.99 7.59 -3.58
CA LYS A 165 -19.87 8.50 -2.82
C LYS A 165 -19.33 8.86 -1.43
N THR A 166 -18.27 8.20 -0.94
CA THR A 166 -17.75 8.38 0.42
C THR A 166 -16.72 9.49 0.55
N THR A 167 -16.18 10.04 -0.55
CA THR A 167 -15.03 10.96 -0.52
C THR A 167 -15.37 12.44 -0.77
N ALA A 168 -16.65 12.82 -0.79
CA ALA A 168 -17.11 14.17 -1.12
C ALA A 168 -16.42 14.75 -2.40
N GLY A 169 -16.19 13.90 -3.40
CA GLY A 169 -15.57 14.28 -4.67
C GLY A 169 -14.04 14.36 -4.69
N ALA A 170 -13.34 13.91 -3.64
CA ALA A 170 -11.87 13.86 -3.64
C ALA A 170 -11.31 12.83 -4.64
N SER A 171 -11.99 11.68 -4.79
CA SER A 171 -11.59 10.63 -5.74
C SER A 171 -11.85 11.03 -7.19
N GLN A 172 -10.94 10.60 -8.08
CA GLN A 172 -10.99 10.80 -9.53
C GLN A 172 -11.36 9.52 -10.30
N GLY A 173 -11.58 8.41 -9.60
CA GLY A 173 -11.94 7.13 -10.20
C GLY A 173 -11.90 5.98 -9.21
N ASP A 174 -12.15 4.78 -9.70
CA ASP A 174 -12.16 3.57 -8.89
C ASP A 174 -11.41 2.39 -9.53
N PHE A 175 -11.11 1.40 -8.69
CA PHE A 175 -10.56 0.11 -9.12
C PHE A 175 -11.26 -1.05 -8.42
N ALA A 176 -11.38 -2.17 -9.14
CA ALA A 176 -11.93 -3.40 -8.58
C ALA A 176 -10.85 -4.21 -7.84
N TRP A 177 -11.23 -4.87 -6.76
CA TRP A 177 -10.40 -5.82 -6.04
C TRP A 177 -11.16 -7.14 -5.87
N PRO A 178 -10.53 -8.32 -6.08
CA PRO A 178 -11.23 -9.61 -6.14
C PRO A 178 -11.71 -10.15 -4.77
N ALA A 179 -11.85 -9.31 -3.75
CA ALA A 179 -12.47 -9.68 -2.48
C ALA A 179 -14.00 -9.57 -2.55
N GLN A 180 -14.70 -10.16 -1.58
CA GLN A 180 -16.15 -10.03 -1.47
C GLN A 180 -16.51 -8.53 -1.36
N ASP A 181 -17.41 -8.07 -2.21
CA ASP A 181 -17.84 -6.66 -2.24
C ASP A 181 -18.26 -6.23 -0.82
N PHE A 182 -17.80 -5.07 -0.36
CA PHE A 182 -18.21 -4.46 0.91
C PHE A 182 -19.63 -3.85 0.80
N ILE A 183 -20.62 -4.67 0.41
CA ILE A 183 -22.05 -4.30 0.27
C ILE A 183 -22.76 -4.43 1.62
#